data_AF-A0A969BQZ0-F1
#
_entry.id   AF-A0A969BQZ0-F1
#
_cell.length_a   1.000
_cell.length_b   1.000
_cell.length_c   1.000
_cell.angle_alpha   90.00
_cell.angle_beta   90.00
_cell.angle_gamma   90.00
#
_symmetry.space_group_name_H-M   'P 1'
#
loop_
_entity.id
_entity.type
_entity.pdbx_description
1 polymer ?
#
loop_
_entity_poly.entity_id
_entity_poly.type
_entity_poly.pdbx_seq_one_letter_code
_entity_poly.pdbx_strand_id
1 'polypeptide(L)' 'MIMKTLLIAFSVIGLVSLNSCSESLVRVKQYQRGSLARPVMAESLDPLHTAMTEHAYFSREGSFGGGGVGGGGCGCN' A
#
# COMPACT_ATOMS: atom_id res chain seq x y z
N MET A 1 -31.62 -12.35 33.60
CA MET A 1 -31.64 -11.01 32.95
C MET A 1 -30.27 -10.35 32.99
N ILE A 2 -29.58 -10.34 34.14
CA ILE A 2 -28.20 -9.83 34.33
C ILE A 2 -27.18 -10.28 33.26
N MET A 3 -27.16 -11.56 32.88
CA MET A 3 -26.17 -12.09 31.92
C MET A 3 -26.34 -11.52 30.51
N LYS A 4 -27.59 -11.30 30.06
CA LYS A 4 -27.88 -10.71 28.74
C LYS A 4 -27.49 -9.24 28.70
N THR A 5 -27.73 -8.48 29.77
CA THR A 5 -27.30 -7.09 29.89
C THR A 5 -25.78 -6.93 29.88
N LEU A 6 -25.03 -7.86 30.50
CA LEU A 6 -23.56 -7.84 30.46
C LEU A 6 -23.00 -8.13 29.07
N LEU A 7 -23.59 -9.10 28.35
CA LEU A 7 -23.18 -9.41 26.97
C LEU A 7 -23.46 -8.25 26.01
N ILE A 8 -24.59 -7.56 26.17
CA ILE A 8 -24.92 -6.37 25.39
C ILE A 8 -23.94 -5.23 25.69
N ALA A 9 -23.61 -5.00 26.97
CA ALA A 9 -22.65 -3.97 27.36
C ALA A 9 -21.25 -4.23 26.77
N PHE A 10 -20.77 -5.48 26.80
CA PHE A 10 -19.48 -5.85 26.20
C PHE A 10 -19.44 -5.63 24.68
N SER A 11 -20.53 -5.99 23.99
CA SER A 11 -20.67 -5.76 22.54
C SER A 11 -20.66 -4.27 22.18
N VAL A 12 -21.33 -3.43 22.97
CA VAL A 12 -21.35 -1.98 22.75
C VAL A 12 -19.98 -1.35 22.97
N ILE A 13 -19.24 -1.79 24.01
CA ILE A 13 -17.88 -1.31 24.28
C ILE A 13 -16.92 -1.67 23.13
N GLY A 14 -17.03 -2.88 22.58
CA GLY A 14 -16.23 -3.31 21.42
C GLY A 14 -16.50 -2.53 20.13
N LEU A 15 -17.73 -2.04 19.93
CA LEU A 15 -18.07 -1.21 18.78
C LEU A 15 -17.52 0.22 18.91
N VAL A 16 -17.44 0.77 20.13
CA VAL A 16 -16.91 2.12 20.37
C VAL A 16 -15.38 2.18 20.24
N SER A 17 -14.67 1.08 20.50
CA SER A 17 -13.20 1.05 20.38
C SER A 17 -12.68 0.94 18.93
N LEU A 18 -13.55 0.72 17.94
CA LEU A 18 -13.17 0.63 16.51
C LEU A 18 -13.21 1.98 15.76
N ASN A 19 -13.30 3.11 16.46
CA ASN A 19 -13.30 4.45 15.85
C ASN A 19 -11.88 4.87 15.39
N SER A 20 -11.35 4.22 14.35
CA SER A 20 -10.06 4.59 13.71
C SER A 20 -10.19 5.65 12.61
N CYS A 21 -11.40 6.15 12.33
CA CYS A 21 -11.59 7.30 11.44
C CYS A 21 -11.61 8.59 12.26
N SER A 22 -10.42 9.07 12.63
CA SER A 22 -10.30 10.36 13.31
C SER A 22 -10.39 11.50 12.29
N GLU A 23 -11.34 12.42 12.52
CA GLU A 23 -11.35 13.78 11.96
C GLU A 23 -10.05 14.55 12.28
N SER A 24 -9.22 14.02 13.19
CA SER A 24 -7.88 14.51 13.55
C SER A 24 -6.79 14.19 12.53
N LEU A 25 -7.08 13.38 11.49
CA LEU A 25 -6.13 13.17 10.40
C LEU A 25 -5.97 14.47 9.61
N VAL A 26 -4.71 14.93 9.47
CA VAL A 26 -4.36 16.09 8.67
C VAL A 26 -4.75 15.84 7.21
N ARG A 27 -5.91 16.35 6.82
CA ARG A 27 -6.44 16.25 5.45
C ARG A 27 -5.83 17.37 4.62
N VAL A 28 -4.73 17.06 3.93
CA VAL A 28 -4.13 17.94 2.91
C VAL A 28 -5.12 18.07 1.75
N LYS A 29 -5.48 19.30 1.38
CA LYS A 29 -6.41 19.59 0.28
C LYS A 29 -5.85 19.04 -1.03
N GLN A 30 -6.70 18.55 -1.94
CA GLN A 30 -6.25 17.86 -3.16
C GLN A 30 -5.23 18.66 -3.98
N TYR A 31 -5.42 19.97 -4.11
CA TYR A 31 -4.48 20.85 -4.83
C TYR A 31 -3.13 21.05 -4.12
N GLN A 32 -3.06 20.87 -2.80
CA GLN A 32 -1.80 20.91 -2.04
C GLN A 32 -0.95 19.64 -2.26
N ARG A 33 -1.54 18.59 -2.86
CA ARG A 33 -0.83 17.36 -3.22
C ARG A 33 -0.05 17.49 -4.54
N GLY A 34 -0.31 18.56 -5.32
CA GLY A 34 0.32 18.76 -6.63
C GLY A 34 1.84 18.91 -6.58
N SER A 35 2.42 19.31 -5.44
CA SER A 35 3.87 19.48 -5.27
C SER A 35 4.56 18.31 -4.55
N LEU A 36 3.86 17.18 -4.33
CA LEU A 36 4.44 16.00 -3.67
C LEU A 36 5.42 15.26 -4.59
N ALA A 37 5.07 15.14 -5.87
CA ALA A 37 5.94 14.55 -6.87
C ALA A 37 6.96 15.60 -7.34
N ARG A 38 8.23 15.41 -6.98
CA ARG A 38 9.33 16.23 -7.48
C ARG A 38 9.81 15.66 -8.82
N PRO A 39 10.35 16.48 -9.75
CA PRO A 39 10.89 15.98 -11.02
C PRO A 39 11.96 14.89 -10.85
N VAL A 40 12.72 14.92 -9.75
CA VAL A 40 13.74 13.90 -9.42
C VAL A 40 13.15 12.52 -9.09
N MET A 41 11.86 12.44 -8.77
CA MET A 41 11.16 11.17 -8.51
C MET A 41 10.63 10.54 -9.81
N ALA A 42 10.94 11.11 -10.98
CA ALA A 42 10.57 10.52 -12.26
C ALA A 42 11.34 9.21 -12.47
N GLU A 43 10.61 8.14 -12.76
CA GLU A 43 11.17 6.80 -13.01
C GLU A 43 12.20 6.79 -14.15
N SER A 44 12.02 7.67 -15.14
CA SER A 44 12.88 7.77 -16.33
C SER A 44 14.06 8.72 -16.20
N LEU A 45 14.32 9.26 -15.00
CA LEU A 45 15.39 10.25 -14.80
C LEU A 45 16.79 9.67 -15.04
N ASP A 46 16.99 8.40 -14.65
CA ASP A 46 18.26 7.69 -14.81
C ASP A 46 18.01 6.24 -15.29
N PRO A 47 18.32 5.92 -16.56
CA PRO A 47 18.09 4.59 -17.12
C PRO A 47 18.93 3.49 -16.45
N LEU A 48 20.09 3.84 -15.88
CA LEU A 48 20.91 2.86 -15.14
C LEU A 48 20.22 2.48 -13.82
N HIS A 49 19.68 3.46 -13.12
CA HIS A 49 18.92 3.24 -11.90
C HIS A 49 17.69 2.36 -12.15
N THR A 50 16.95 2.62 -13.22
CA THR A 50 15.80 1.80 -13.65
C THR A 50 16.23 0.35 -13.90
N ALA A 51 17.27 0.12 -14.72
CA ALA A 51 17.74 -1.22 -15.05
C ALA A 51 18.23 -2.03 -13.83
N MET A 52 18.95 -1.39 -12.91
CA MET A 52 19.40 -2.04 -11.67
C MET A 52 18.24 -2.40 -10.75
N THR A 53 17.25 -1.52 -10.65
CA THR A 53 16.07 -1.70 -9.82
C THR A 53 15.21 -2.84 -10.37
N GLU A 54 14.95 -2.85 -11.68
CA GLU A 54 14.29 -3.95 -12.37
C GLU A 54 15.02 -5.28 -12.13
N HIS A 55 16.34 -5.31 -12.28
CA HIS A 55 17.14 -6.52 -12.03
C HIS A 55 16.97 -7.04 -10.60
N ALA A 56 16.93 -6.16 -9.60
CA ALA A 56 16.71 -6.52 -8.21
C ALA A 56 15.30 -7.07 -7.97
N TYR A 57 14.27 -6.47 -8.58
CA TYR A 57 12.88 -6.96 -8.52
C TYR A 57 12.73 -8.32 -9.20
N PHE A 58 13.22 -8.47 -10.44
CA PHE A 58 13.22 -9.75 -11.15
C PHE A 58 13.91 -10.87 -10.37
N SER A 59 15.04 -10.56 -9.72
CA SER A 59 15.78 -11.55 -8.93
C SER A 59 15.01 -11.99 -7.67
N ARG A 60 14.18 -11.12 -7.10
CA ARG A 60 13.41 -11.41 -5.88
C ARG A 60 12.03 -12.00 -6.17
N GLU A 61 11.44 -11.62 -7.31
CA GLU A 61 10.07 -11.95 -7.71
C GLU A 61 10.06 -12.83 -8.97
N GLY A 62 11.12 -13.62 -9.19
CA GLY A 62 11.31 -14.44 -10.40
C GLY A 62 10.17 -15.43 -10.68
N SER A 63 9.30 -15.71 -9.70
CA SER A 63 8.09 -16.53 -9.82
C SER A 63 6.82 -15.73 -10.18
N PHE A 64 6.91 -14.42 -10.41
CA PHE A 64 5.75 -13.58 -10.74
C PHE A 64 5.80 -12.98 -12.15
N GLY A 65 6.92 -13.17 -12.87
CA GLY A 65 7.15 -12.55 -14.17
C GLY A 65 7.27 -11.03 -14.02
N GLY A 66 8.49 -10.49 -14.03
CA GLY A 66 8.65 -9.03 -13.91
C GLY A 66 8.33 -8.27 -15.20
N GLY A 67 8.69 -6.98 -15.24
CA GLY A 67 8.19 -5.94 -16.15
C GLY A 67 8.38 -6.08 -17.68
N GLY A 68 8.64 -7.27 -18.21
CA GLY A 68 8.78 -7.53 -19.65
C GLY A 68 7.92 -8.71 -20.13
N VAL A 69 7.26 -8.54 -21.28
CA VAL A 69 6.54 -9.61 -21.98
C VAL A 69 7.53 -10.53 -22.72
N GLY A 70 8.16 -11.48 -22.02
CA GLY A 70 9.04 -12.44 -22.70
C GLY A 70 9.93 -13.30 -21.80
N GLY A 71 9.37 -14.38 -21.25
CA GLY A 71 9.95 -15.73 -21.15
C GLY A 71 11.31 -15.96 -20.46
N GLY A 72 11.29 -16.69 -19.34
CA GLY A 72 12.48 -17.42 -18.87
C GLY A 72 12.43 -18.11 -17.49
N GLY A 73 11.47 -19.01 -17.23
CA GLY A 73 11.68 -20.14 -16.29
C GLY A 73 10.78 -20.23 -15.04
N CYS A 74 9.83 -21.17 -15.10
CA CYS A 74 8.93 -21.71 -14.04
C CYS A 74 7.91 -20.79 -13.34
N GLY A 75 7.60 -19.66 -13.97
CA GLY A 75 6.20 -19.27 -14.13
C GLY A 75 5.72 -18.17 -13.17
N CYS A 76 4.71 -17.38 -13.54
CA CYS A 76 3.77 -17.61 -14.65
C CYS A 76 3.34 -16.31 -15.35
N ASN A 77 3.74 -16.16 -16.62
CA ASN A 77 2.93 -15.55 -17.69
C ASN A 77 2.67 -16.68 -18.71
#